data_AF-A0A8J6HVW8-F1
#
_entry.id   AF-A0A8J6HVW8-F1
#
_cell.length_a   1.000
_cell.length_b   1.000
_cell.length_c   1.000
_cell.angle_alpha   90.00
_cell.angle_beta   90.00
_cell.angle_gamma   90.00
#
_symmetry.space_group_name_H-M   'P 1'
#
loop_
_entity.id
_entity.type
_entity.pdbx_description
1 polymer ?
#
loop_
_entity_poly.entity_id
_entity_poly.type
_entity_poly.pdbx_seq_one_letter_code
_entity_poly.pdbx_strand_id
1 'polypeptide(L)'
;MLVRHTHIFPRALGEIVNRYNVHELHVSLTGGLWRYDTWGYPVLDAAPGAEVWAWFKDDTLNVDKNWKELASSLSGLFCASLNFIEKANSVNPEFTFKPKGAFSSPTVNTTFVRYSSIPREIVCTENLTPWKKLLPCESKSGLASLLNSGYIHNTRYHSLALHMRPVCRDSSCEFTSLELQQSVSLVYDYLIMGTKNWSFRKLFGQGLMGRCPLADSSTIFVDTTSNTSVPFQLIPSPDDYVTSIRGGHVSTFAKYDVKPYAMSINSNFIGKENILLNSPPSLYANQYLTGIGRCRSSKHSMVRPCLPPHFKNRR
;
A
#
# COMPACT_ATOMS: atom_id res chain seq x y z
N MET A 1 5.55 23.97 13.39
CA MET A 1 6.22 24.23 12.10
C MET A 1 5.22 24.94 11.21
N LEU A 2 5.37 26.26 10.99
CA LEU A 2 4.49 27.01 10.09
C LEU A 2 4.63 26.41 8.67
N VAL A 3 3.55 25.90 8.10
CA VAL A 3 3.49 25.40 6.72
C VAL A 3 3.55 26.58 5.77
N ARG A 4 4.68 27.28 5.73
CA ARG A 4 4.93 28.40 4.81
C ARG A 4 5.90 27.88 3.76
N HIS A 5 5.33 27.48 2.63
CA HIS A 5 5.97 27.03 1.38
C HIS A 5 6.52 25.60 1.41
N THR A 6 5.75 24.67 0.86
CA THR A 6 6.21 23.34 0.44
C THR A 6 6.41 23.35 -1.07
N HIS A 7 7.55 22.85 -1.56
CA HIS A 7 7.83 22.80 -3.00
C HIS A 7 7.07 21.66 -3.69
N ILE A 8 6.94 20.51 -3.02
CA ILE A 8 6.41 19.25 -3.60
C ILE A 8 5.29 18.64 -2.75
N PHE A 9 5.33 18.86 -1.42
CA PHE A 9 4.37 18.26 -0.50
C PHE A 9 2.97 18.90 -0.67
N PRO A 10 1.89 18.09 -0.74
CA PRO A 10 0.55 18.59 -1.00
C PRO A 10 0.04 19.48 0.13
N ARG A 11 -0.32 20.72 -0.22
CA ARG A 11 -0.77 21.74 0.72
C ARG A 11 -1.97 21.29 1.56
N ALA A 12 -2.97 20.67 0.94
CA ALA A 12 -4.19 20.22 1.61
C ALA A 12 -3.89 19.26 2.78
N LEU A 13 -2.98 18.31 2.55
CA LEU A 13 -2.56 17.37 3.60
C LEU A 13 -1.71 18.08 4.67
N GLY A 14 -0.81 18.98 4.26
CA GLY A 14 0.04 19.73 5.19
C GLY A 14 -0.75 20.62 6.15
N GLU A 15 -1.81 21.26 5.65
CA GLU A 15 -2.73 22.06 6.47
C GLU A 15 -3.48 21.19 7.48
N ILE A 16 -4.00 20.02 7.08
CA ILE A 16 -4.67 19.07 7.97
C ILE A 16 -3.73 18.58 9.07
N VAL A 17 -2.55 18.08 8.69
CA VAL A 17 -1.56 17.52 9.63
C VAL A 17 -1.10 18.57 10.64
N ASN A 18 -0.83 19.79 10.19
CA ASN A 18 -0.41 20.87 11.08
C ASN A 18 -1.56 21.34 11.99
N ARG A 19 -2.79 21.46 11.47
CA ARG A 19 -3.96 21.91 12.23
C ARG A 19 -4.29 20.97 13.39
N TYR A 20 -4.21 19.66 13.16
CA TYR A 20 -4.56 18.65 14.16
C TYR A 20 -3.37 18.13 14.96
N ASN A 21 -2.20 18.76 14.79
CA ASN A 21 -0.96 18.41 15.47
C ASN A 21 -0.55 16.94 15.31
N VAL A 22 -0.68 16.43 14.09
CA VAL A 22 -0.34 15.06 13.73
C VAL A 22 1.17 14.96 13.47
N HIS A 23 1.79 13.93 14.03
CA HIS A 23 3.19 13.58 13.83
C HIS A 23 3.36 12.57 12.69
N GLU A 24 2.55 11.52 12.69
CA GLU A 24 2.57 10.43 11.71
C GLU A 24 1.14 10.03 11.37
N LEU A 25 0.84 9.76 10.11
CA LEU A 25 -0.51 9.47 9.60
C LEU A 25 -0.47 8.35 8.58
N HIS A 26 -1.34 7.37 8.75
CA HIS A 26 -1.51 6.26 7.83
C HIS A 26 -2.98 6.07 7.54
N VAL A 27 -3.30 6.02 6.25
CA VAL A 27 -4.64 5.78 5.73
C VAL A 27 -4.52 4.71 4.65
N SER A 28 -5.35 3.69 4.71
CA SER A 28 -5.53 2.74 3.62
C SER A 28 -7.02 2.49 3.38
N LEU A 29 -7.38 2.41 2.11
CA LEU A 29 -8.71 2.05 1.62
C LEU A 29 -8.52 0.81 0.74
N THR A 30 -9.08 -0.32 1.17
CA THR A 30 -8.85 -1.61 0.52
C THR A 30 -10.15 -2.29 0.14
N GLY A 31 -10.26 -2.70 -1.12
CA GLY A 31 -11.29 -3.60 -1.63
C GLY A 31 -10.73 -5.02 -1.75
N GLY A 32 -11.40 -5.98 -1.12
CA GLY A 32 -11.00 -7.38 -1.12
C GLY A 32 -10.11 -7.79 0.07
N LEU A 33 -9.77 -9.08 0.14
CA LEU A 33 -8.92 -9.66 1.17
C LEU A 33 -7.65 -10.22 0.52
N TRP A 34 -6.48 -9.88 1.07
CA TRP A 34 -5.22 -10.44 0.61
C TRP A 34 -5.16 -11.94 0.89
N ARG A 35 -4.95 -12.75 -0.15
CA ARG A 35 -4.84 -14.20 -0.05
C ARG A 35 -3.38 -14.61 0.09
N TYR A 36 -2.88 -14.64 1.32
CA TYR A 36 -1.49 -15.01 1.63
C TYR A 36 -1.06 -16.36 1.04
N ASP A 37 -1.96 -17.36 1.09
CA ASP A 37 -1.70 -18.71 0.60
C ASP A 37 -1.43 -18.77 -0.90
N THR A 38 -2.06 -17.87 -1.67
CA THR A 38 -1.97 -17.87 -3.13
C THR A 38 -1.11 -16.74 -3.68
N TRP A 39 -1.08 -15.58 -3.05
CA TRP A 39 -0.37 -14.39 -3.56
C TRP A 39 0.97 -14.15 -2.84
N GLY A 40 1.27 -14.94 -1.82
CA GLY A 40 2.44 -14.73 -0.97
C GLY A 40 2.26 -13.52 -0.06
N TYR A 41 3.37 -12.93 0.37
CA TYR A 41 3.33 -11.73 1.20
C TYR A 41 3.14 -10.48 0.34
N PRO A 42 2.24 -9.55 0.75
CA PRO A 42 2.13 -8.28 0.07
C PRO A 42 3.40 -7.46 0.27
N VAL A 43 3.72 -6.60 -0.71
CA VAL A 43 4.83 -5.63 -0.56
C VAL A 43 4.51 -4.62 0.55
N LEU A 44 3.24 -4.19 0.61
CA LEU A 44 2.67 -3.35 1.64
C LEU A 44 1.35 -3.97 2.09
N ASP A 45 1.25 -4.27 3.37
CA ASP A 45 0.03 -4.83 3.97
C ASP A 45 -0.99 -3.72 4.24
N ALA A 46 -2.27 -4.06 4.10
CA ALA A 46 -3.39 -3.16 4.35
C ALA A 46 -4.63 -3.96 4.73
N ALA A 47 -5.30 -3.54 5.82
CA ALA A 47 -6.54 -4.17 6.25
C ALA A 47 -7.67 -3.96 5.21
N PRO A 48 -8.65 -4.89 5.13
CA PRO A 48 -9.82 -4.71 4.29
C PRO A 48 -10.71 -3.56 4.79
N GLY A 49 -11.29 -2.81 3.86
CA GLY A 49 -12.04 -1.59 4.16
C GLY A 49 -11.12 -0.40 4.42
N ALA A 50 -11.60 0.57 5.20
CA ALA A 50 -10.81 1.72 5.60
C ALA A 50 -10.06 1.43 6.89
N GLU A 51 -8.79 1.78 6.93
CA GLU A 51 -7.94 1.71 8.10
C GLU A 51 -7.22 3.04 8.24
N VAL A 52 -7.31 3.63 9.43
CA VAL A 52 -6.68 4.91 9.74
C VAL A 52 -5.99 4.79 11.08
N TRP A 53 -4.74 5.21 11.14
CA TRP A 53 -4.07 5.44 12.41
C TRP A 53 -3.15 6.63 12.32
N ALA A 54 -3.00 7.32 13.45
CA ALA A 54 -2.18 8.49 13.55
C ALA A 54 -1.50 8.56 14.92
N TRP A 55 -0.28 9.08 14.90
CA TRP A 55 0.41 9.56 16.09
C TRP A 55 0.27 11.07 16.15
N PHE A 56 -0.15 11.57 17.30
CA PHE A 56 -0.13 12.99 17.60
C PHE A 56 1.20 13.39 18.25
N LYS A 57 1.58 14.67 18.16
CA LYS A 57 2.77 15.15 18.87
C LYS A 57 2.51 15.22 20.38
N ASP A 58 3.59 15.14 21.15
CA ASP A 58 3.55 15.05 22.62
C ASP A 58 2.91 16.27 23.32
N ASP A 59 2.85 17.42 22.64
CA ASP A 59 2.21 18.66 23.13
C ASP A 59 0.70 18.72 22.85
N THR A 60 0.10 17.65 22.33
CA THR A 60 -1.33 17.61 21.99
C THR A 60 -2.21 17.51 23.23
N LEU A 61 -2.89 18.60 23.59
CA LEU A 61 -3.74 18.67 24.78
C LEU A 61 -4.94 17.72 24.76
N ASN A 62 -5.66 17.63 23.62
CA ASN A 62 -6.86 16.80 23.50
C ASN A 62 -6.81 15.92 22.25
N VAL A 63 -6.18 14.75 22.40
CA VAL A 63 -5.99 13.77 21.34
C VAL A 63 -7.32 13.27 20.76
N ASP A 64 -8.33 12.99 21.60
CA ASP A 64 -9.61 12.45 21.14
C ASP A 64 -10.39 13.46 20.29
N LYS A 65 -10.34 14.76 20.65
CA LYS A 65 -10.94 15.82 19.84
C LYS A 65 -10.24 15.96 18.49
N ASN A 66 -8.90 16.07 18.50
CA ASN A 66 -8.12 16.20 17.27
C ASN A 66 -8.28 14.97 16.37
N TRP A 67 -8.41 13.78 16.94
CA TRP A 67 -8.68 12.54 16.22
C TRP A 67 -10.01 12.57 15.46
N LYS A 68 -11.10 13.01 16.12
CA LYS A 68 -12.42 13.15 15.46
C LYS A 68 -12.38 14.18 14.33
N GLU A 69 -11.76 15.33 14.58
CA GLU A 69 -11.69 16.41 13.57
C GLU A 69 -10.75 16.05 12.40
N LEU A 70 -9.66 15.34 12.68
CA LEU A 70 -8.76 14.77 11.66
C LEU A 70 -9.52 13.80 10.76
N ALA A 71 -10.24 12.83 11.33
CA ALA A 71 -10.99 11.86 10.56
C ALA A 71 -12.06 12.51 9.67
N SER A 72 -12.75 13.54 10.18
CA SER A 72 -13.71 14.32 9.39
C SER A 72 -13.04 15.09 8.24
N SER A 73 -11.82 15.62 8.44
CA SER A 73 -11.09 16.31 7.37
C SER A 73 -10.55 15.35 6.31
N LEU A 74 -10.08 14.18 6.73
CA LEU A 74 -9.62 13.12 5.82
C LEU A 74 -10.79 12.53 5.01
N SER A 75 -11.99 12.45 5.60
CA SER A 75 -13.23 12.08 4.91
C SER A 75 -13.49 12.99 3.71
N GLY A 76 -13.38 14.32 3.91
CA GLY A 76 -13.50 15.29 2.83
C GLY A 76 -12.37 15.21 1.81
N LEU A 77 -11.12 15.01 2.27
CA LEU A 77 -9.96 14.92 1.40
C LEU A 77 -10.03 13.71 0.45
N PHE A 78 -10.36 12.53 0.98
CA PHE A 78 -10.38 11.27 0.20
C PHE A 78 -11.74 10.92 -0.38
N CYS A 79 -12.79 11.71 -0.12
CA CYS A 79 -14.17 11.36 -0.45
C CYS A 79 -14.58 10.00 0.11
N ALA A 80 -14.23 9.73 1.37
CA ALA A 80 -14.49 8.46 2.06
C ALA A 80 -15.28 8.71 3.35
N SER A 81 -16.02 7.73 3.86
CA SER A 81 -16.87 7.85 5.06
C SER A 81 -16.09 7.79 6.38
N LEU A 82 -14.91 8.41 6.44
CA LEU A 82 -14.04 8.42 7.63
C LEU A 82 -14.60 9.28 8.77
N ASN A 83 -15.61 10.10 8.51
CA ASN A 83 -16.33 10.89 9.51
C ASN A 83 -17.07 10.03 10.55
N PHE A 84 -17.29 8.73 10.30
CA PHE A 84 -17.82 7.79 11.28
C PHE A 84 -16.80 7.35 12.34
N ILE A 85 -15.54 7.77 12.23
CA ILE A 85 -14.52 7.51 13.26
C ILE A 85 -14.79 8.41 14.48
N GLU A 86 -15.02 7.78 15.61
CA GLU A 86 -15.24 8.39 16.92
C GLU A 86 -14.46 7.64 18.00
N LYS A 87 -14.48 8.14 19.24
CA LYS A 87 -13.85 7.44 20.37
C LYS A 87 -14.39 6.02 20.58
N ALA A 88 -15.67 5.78 20.29
CA ALA A 88 -16.32 4.48 20.53
C ALA A 88 -15.85 3.35 19.60
N ASN A 89 -15.36 3.67 18.40
CA ASN A 89 -14.82 2.71 17.43
C ASN A 89 -13.32 2.96 17.15
N SER A 90 -12.64 3.59 18.11
CA SER A 90 -11.20 3.82 18.07
C SER A 90 -10.53 3.14 19.24
N VAL A 91 -9.30 2.73 19.05
CA VAL A 91 -8.47 2.12 20.09
C VAL A 91 -7.14 2.86 20.22
N ASN A 92 -6.57 2.78 21.41
CA ASN A 92 -5.21 3.19 21.69
C ASN A 92 -4.35 1.92 21.86
N PRO A 93 -3.64 1.47 20.82
CA PRO A 93 -2.80 0.27 20.87
C PRO A 93 -1.45 0.53 21.57
N GLU A 94 -1.19 -0.17 22.67
CA GLU A 94 0.04 0.02 23.45
C GLU A 94 1.30 -0.62 22.84
N PHE A 95 1.17 -1.78 22.20
CA PHE A 95 2.34 -2.57 21.75
C PHE A 95 2.41 -2.81 20.24
N THR A 96 1.28 -2.70 19.55
CA THR A 96 1.18 -3.10 18.14
C THR A 96 1.85 -2.11 17.19
N PHE A 97 1.76 -0.82 17.47
CA PHE A 97 2.30 0.22 16.60
C PHE A 97 3.54 0.85 17.22
N LYS A 98 4.59 0.94 16.41
CA LYS A 98 5.77 1.74 16.68
C LYS A 98 5.83 2.83 15.61
N PRO A 99 6.24 4.06 15.96
CA PRO A 99 6.49 5.10 14.97
C PRO A 99 7.42 4.57 13.87
N LYS A 100 7.01 4.71 12.60
CA LYS A 100 7.83 4.34 11.44
C LYS A 100 8.75 5.47 11.02
N GLY A 101 8.48 6.69 11.50
CA GLY A 101 9.28 7.88 11.23
C GLY A 101 10.31 8.19 12.32
N ALA A 102 11.08 9.25 12.08
CA ALA A 102 11.96 9.85 13.07
C ALA A 102 11.14 10.35 14.28
N PHE A 103 11.55 9.95 15.48
CA PHE A 103 10.87 10.30 16.71
C PHE A 103 11.89 10.88 17.69
N SER A 104 11.63 12.07 18.24
CA SER A 104 12.61 12.80 19.05
C SER A 104 12.80 12.22 20.45
N SER A 105 11.80 11.53 20.99
CA SER A 105 11.85 10.97 22.35
C SER A 105 12.26 9.49 22.33
N PRO A 106 13.16 9.03 23.23
CA PRO A 106 13.53 7.62 23.35
C PRO A 106 12.38 6.75 23.87
N THR A 107 11.40 7.35 24.55
CA THR A 107 10.20 6.65 25.04
C THR A 107 8.98 7.10 24.26
N VAL A 108 8.38 6.14 23.57
CA VAL A 108 7.23 6.30 22.70
C VAL A 108 5.96 6.31 23.57
N ASN A 109 5.35 7.48 23.77
CA ASN A 109 4.14 7.58 24.58
C ASN A 109 2.91 7.17 23.78
N THR A 110 2.36 6.00 24.11
CA THR A 110 1.22 5.41 23.42
C THR A 110 -0.07 6.19 23.62
N THR A 111 -0.18 7.07 24.62
CA THR A 111 -1.42 7.88 24.79
C THR A 111 -1.73 8.79 23.60
N PHE A 112 -0.74 9.04 22.73
CA PHE A 112 -0.87 9.85 21.52
C PHE A 112 -1.16 9.05 20.25
N VAL A 113 -1.27 7.72 20.29
CA VAL A 113 -1.69 6.95 19.11
C VAL A 113 -3.19 6.71 19.12
N ARG A 114 -3.81 6.86 17.95
CA ARG A 114 -5.20 6.45 17.70
C ARG A 114 -5.25 5.59 16.47
N TYR A 115 -6.05 4.53 16.55
CA TYR A 115 -6.33 3.61 15.45
C TYR A 115 -7.84 3.41 15.33
N SER A 116 -8.33 3.38 14.11
CA SER A 116 -9.69 2.92 13.80
C SER A 116 -9.72 2.20 12.45
N SER A 117 -10.68 1.31 12.30
CA SER A 117 -10.96 0.64 11.03
C SER A 117 -12.46 0.59 10.79
N ILE A 118 -12.85 0.87 9.56
CA ILE A 118 -14.23 0.80 9.06
C ILE A 118 -14.26 -0.26 7.95
N PRO A 119 -14.51 -1.54 8.28
CA PRO A 119 -14.48 -2.63 7.31
C PRO A 119 -15.50 -2.50 6.16
N ARG A 120 -16.57 -1.71 6.36
CA ARG A 120 -17.62 -1.47 5.35
C ARG A 120 -17.28 -0.34 4.38
N GLU A 121 -16.27 0.47 4.68
CA GLU A 121 -15.80 1.54 3.80
C GLU A 121 -14.76 0.97 2.86
N ILE A 122 -15.21 0.39 1.75
CA ILE A 122 -14.30 -0.14 0.72
C ILE A 122 -13.83 0.98 -0.20
N VAL A 123 -12.73 0.74 -0.92
CA VAL A 123 -12.22 1.73 -1.86
C VAL A 123 -13.03 1.76 -3.15
N CYS A 124 -13.44 2.97 -3.53
CA CYS A 124 -14.30 3.28 -4.66
C CYS A 124 -13.59 4.18 -5.69
N THR A 125 -14.22 4.36 -6.84
CA THR A 125 -13.66 5.11 -7.97
C THR A 125 -13.44 6.60 -7.66
N GLU A 126 -14.29 7.16 -6.80
CA GLU A 126 -14.28 8.53 -6.34
C GLU A 126 -13.09 8.83 -5.43
N ASN A 127 -12.50 7.84 -4.77
CA ASN A 127 -11.32 8.03 -3.91
C ASN A 127 -10.03 8.23 -4.73
N LEU A 128 -9.97 7.66 -5.94
CA LEU A 128 -8.74 7.66 -6.75
C LEU A 128 -8.36 9.07 -7.21
N THR A 129 -9.33 9.88 -7.62
CA THR A 129 -9.08 11.24 -8.12
C THR A 129 -8.44 12.14 -7.06
N PRO A 130 -9.01 12.31 -5.84
CA PRO A 130 -8.37 13.10 -4.79
C PRO A 130 -7.04 12.49 -4.34
N TRP A 131 -6.92 11.17 -4.31
CA TRP A 131 -5.65 10.51 -3.98
C TRP A 131 -4.54 10.86 -4.98
N LYS A 132 -4.83 10.83 -6.30
CA LYS A 132 -3.85 11.22 -7.34
C LYS A 132 -3.49 12.71 -7.25
N LYS A 133 -4.44 13.58 -6.88
CA LYS A 133 -4.19 15.03 -6.71
C LYS A 133 -3.15 15.37 -5.64
N LEU A 134 -2.83 14.44 -4.74
CA LEU A 134 -1.77 14.63 -3.74
C LEU A 134 -0.37 14.46 -4.32
N LEU A 135 -0.23 13.87 -5.51
CA LEU A 135 1.05 13.69 -6.18
C LEU A 135 1.46 14.94 -6.97
N PRO A 136 2.77 15.23 -7.10
CA PRO A 136 3.25 16.45 -7.74
C PRO A 136 2.87 16.59 -9.21
N CYS A 137 2.82 15.47 -9.93
CA CYS A 137 2.39 15.40 -11.34
C CYS A 137 0.93 14.96 -11.50
N GLU A 138 0.18 14.87 -10.40
CA GLU A 138 -1.20 14.40 -10.36
C GLU A 138 -1.39 13.07 -11.12
N SER A 139 -2.21 13.09 -12.17
CA SER A 139 -2.40 11.99 -13.13
C SER A 139 -1.92 12.32 -14.54
N LYS A 140 -1.17 13.42 -14.73
CA LYS A 140 -0.75 13.91 -16.05
C LYS A 140 0.50 13.20 -16.57
N SER A 141 1.42 12.84 -15.68
CA SER A 141 2.70 12.19 -16.02
C SER A 141 3.19 11.30 -14.88
N GLY A 142 4.13 10.40 -15.17
CA GLY A 142 4.66 9.44 -14.21
C GLY A 142 3.74 8.24 -13.98
N LEU A 143 4.10 7.37 -13.03
CA LEU A 143 3.41 6.09 -12.81
C LEU A 143 1.93 6.25 -12.44
N ALA A 144 1.55 7.34 -11.79
CA ALA A 144 0.16 7.64 -11.46
C ALA A 144 -0.71 7.89 -12.72
N SER A 145 -0.09 8.22 -13.87
CA SER A 145 -0.77 8.30 -15.15
C SER A 145 -1.26 6.94 -15.64
N LEU A 146 -0.84 5.81 -15.07
CA LEU A 146 -1.41 4.49 -15.39
C LEU A 146 -2.71 4.22 -14.63
N LEU A 147 -2.99 4.94 -13.54
CA LEU A 147 -4.10 4.63 -12.66
C LEU A 147 -5.45 5.11 -13.23
N ASN A 148 -6.01 4.30 -14.11
CA ASN A 148 -7.34 4.45 -14.69
C ASN A 148 -8.38 3.74 -13.83
N SER A 149 -9.39 4.48 -13.35
CA SER A 149 -10.41 3.96 -12.44
C SER A 149 -11.21 2.80 -13.03
N GLY A 150 -11.50 2.81 -14.34
CA GLY A 150 -12.26 1.74 -14.99
C GLY A 150 -11.55 0.38 -15.00
N TYR A 151 -10.23 0.37 -14.86
CA TYR A 151 -9.41 -0.84 -14.92
C TYR A 151 -8.94 -1.28 -13.53
N ILE A 152 -8.48 -0.38 -12.68
CA ILE A 152 -7.87 -0.75 -11.39
C ILE A 152 -8.91 -1.21 -10.36
N HIS A 153 -10.15 -0.71 -10.44
CA HIS A 153 -11.24 -1.12 -9.54
C HIS A 153 -11.93 -2.41 -9.99
N ASN A 154 -11.60 -2.93 -11.18
CA ASN A 154 -12.07 -4.22 -11.68
C ASN A 154 -11.02 -5.32 -11.45
N THR A 155 -10.50 -5.38 -10.23
CA THR A 155 -9.48 -6.36 -9.82
C THR A 155 -9.97 -7.14 -8.59
N ARG A 156 -9.33 -8.27 -8.28
CA ARG A 156 -9.73 -9.11 -7.12
C ARG A 156 -9.38 -8.47 -5.78
N TYR A 157 -8.35 -7.65 -5.80
CA TYR A 157 -7.87 -6.89 -4.67
C TYR A 157 -7.31 -5.58 -5.19
N HIS A 158 -7.77 -4.48 -4.64
CA HIS A 158 -7.21 -3.16 -4.90
C HIS A 158 -7.14 -2.36 -3.60
N SER A 159 -5.97 -1.81 -3.30
CA SER A 159 -5.75 -0.99 -2.11
C SER A 159 -5.09 0.32 -2.50
N LEU A 160 -5.62 1.43 -2.00
CA LEU A 160 -4.99 2.75 -2.03
C LEU A 160 -4.51 3.06 -0.62
N ALA A 161 -3.22 3.35 -0.46
CA ALA A 161 -2.68 3.77 0.82
C ALA A 161 -1.90 5.07 0.72
N LEU A 162 -1.87 5.79 1.84
CA LEU A 162 -1.13 7.01 2.05
C LEU A 162 -0.50 6.94 3.44
N HIS A 163 0.81 7.17 3.48
CA HIS A 163 1.61 7.11 4.69
C HIS A 163 2.45 8.38 4.74
N MET A 164 2.30 9.13 5.82
CA MET A 164 3.01 10.37 6.06
C MET A 164 3.77 10.21 7.37
N ARG A 165 5.09 10.38 7.29
CA ARG A 165 5.97 10.24 8.45
C ARG A 165 7.12 11.24 8.38
N PRO A 166 7.66 11.65 9.53
CA PRO A 166 8.91 12.40 9.55
C PRO A 166 10.09 11.47 9.25
N VAL A 167 11.08 11.98 8.53
CA VAL A 167 12.34 11.30 8.22
C VAL A 167 13.50 12.24 8.53
N CYS A 168 14.62 11.69 9.01
CA CYS A 168 15.84 12.47 9.21
C CYS A 168 16.38 12.92 7.85
N ARG A 169 16.74 14.19 7.70
CA ARG A 169 17.41 14.67 6.48
C ARG A 169 18.80 14.09 6.33
N ASP A 170 19.50 14.01 7.45
CA ASP A 170 20.90 13.62 7.56
C ASP A 170 21.07 12.57 8.67
N SER A 171 22.24 11.93 8.69
CA SER A 171 22.58 10.90 9.69
C SER A 171 22.56 11.40 11.12
N SER A 172 22.81 12.70 11.34
CA SER A 172 22.74 13.35 12.66
C SER A 172 21.30 13.55 13.17
N CYS A 173 20.30 13.45 12.29
CA CYS A 173 18.87 13.66 12.56
C CYS A 173 18.54 14.98 13.30
N GLU A 174 19.37 16.01 13.17
CA GLU A 174 19.14 17.32 13.78
C GLU A 174 17.90 18.00 13.17
N PHE A 175 17.71 17.83 11.86
CA PHE A 175 16.55 18.32 11.14
C PHE A 175 15.75 17.17 10.54
N THR A 176 14.43 17.26 10.68
CA THR A 176 13.48 16.32 10.08
C THR A 176 12.78 16.94 8.86
N SER A 177 12.44 16.09 7.91
CA SER A 177 11.58 16.38 6.77
C SER A 177 10.33 15.49 6.84
N LEU A 178 9.26 15.88 6.15
CA LEU A 178 8.10 15.00 5.97
C LEU A 178 8.26 14.19 4.69
N GLU A 179 8.09 12.88 4.80
CA GLU A 179 7.96 11.96 3.70
C GLU A 179 6.48 11.61 3.51
N LEU A 180 6.01 11.69 2.26
CA LEU A 180 4.70 11.20 1.85
C LEU A 180 4.88 10.02 0.91
N GLN A 181 4.48 8.83 1.36
CA GLN A 181 4.47 7.63 0.56
C GLN A 181 3.02 7.30 0.18
N GLN A 182 2.79 7.16 -1.12
CA GLN A 182 1.51 6.77 -1.70
C GLN A 182 1.70 5.45 -2.44
N SER A 183 0.88 4.45 -2.14
CA SER A 183 0.95 3.14 -2.78
C SER A 183 -0.40 2.67 -3.31
N VAL A 184 -0.35 1.96 -4.44
CA VAL A 184 -1.49 1.24 -5.02
C VAL A 184 -1.10 -0.21 -5.19
N SER A 185 -1.87 -1.12 -4.59
CA SER A 185 -1.67 -2.56 -4.70
C SER A 185 -2.84 -3.15 -5.45
N LEU A 186 -2.58 -3.90 -6.54
CA LEU A 186 -3.61 -4.48 -7.41
C LEU A 186 -3.35 -5.96 -7.64
N VAL A 187 -4.40 -6.77 -7.67
CA VAL A 187 -4.31 -8.19 -8.03
C VAL A 187 -5.27 -8.51 -9.16
N TYR A 188 -4.70 -8.75 -10.34
CA TYR A 188 -5.43 -9.18 -11.52
C TYR A 188 -5.59 -10.69 -11.54
N ASP A 189 -6.74 -11.16 -11.99
CA ASP A 189 -7.05 -12.57 -12.16
C ASP A 189 -6.96 -12.93 -13.65
N TYR A 190 -6.10 -13.88 -13.99
CA TYR A 190 -5.92 -14.31 -15.38
C TYR A 190 -7.20 -14.87 -16.00
N LEU A 191 -8.11 -15.45 -15.20
CA LEU A 191 -9.41 -15.92 -15.69
C LEU A 191 -10.30 -14.74 -16.12
N ILE A 192 -10.26 -13.63 -15.38
CA ILE A 192 -10.97 -12.40 -15.74
C ILE A 192 -10.33 -11.75 -16.97
N MET A 193 -9.00 -11.81 -17.08
CA MET A 193 -8.28 -11.29 -18.25
C MET A 193 -8.37 -12.18 -19.49
N GLY A 194 -8.73 -13.46 -19.33
CA GLY A 194 -8.75 -14.47 -20.40
C GLY A 194 -7.37 -14.85 -20.96
N THR A 195 -6.28 -14.38 -20.34
CA THR A 195 -4.91 -14.61 -20.82
C THR A 195 -3.87 -14.32 -19.74
N LYS A 196 -2.74 -15.03 -19.80
CA LYS A 196 -1.55 -14.75 -19.00
C LYS A 196 -0.70 -13.61 -19.56
N ASN A 197 -0.92 -13.23 -20.83
CA ASN A 197 -0.17 -12.17 -21.51
C ASN A 197 -0.70 -10.80 -21.08
N TRP A 198 0.14 -10.03 -20.41
CA TRP A 198 -0.22 -8.71 -19.92
C TRP A 198 0.56 -7.60 -20.64
N SER A 199 -0.04 -6.43 -20.69
CA SER A 199 0.57 -5.18 -21.12
C SER A 199 0.01 -4.06 -20.26
N PHE A 200 0.68 -2.91 -20.23
CA PHE A 200 0.13 -1.75 -19.52
C PHE A 200 -1.27 -1.40 -20.02
N ARG A 201 -1.51 -1.43 -21.34
CA ARG A 201 -2.84 -1.19 -21.89
C ARG A 201 -3.89 -2.20 -21.39
N LYS A 202 -3.55 -3.49 -21.25
CA LYS A 202 -4.50 -4.49 -20.73
C LYS A 202 -4.77 -4.33 -19.24
N LEU A 203 -3.73 -4.06 -18.44
CA LEU A 203 -3.85 -3.93 -16.99
C LEU A 203 -4.51 -2.61 -16.58
N PHE A 204 -4.14 -1.52 -17.25
CA PHE A 204 -4.43 -0.15 -16.85
C PHE A 204 -5.30 0.62 -17.85
N GLY A 205 -5.65 0.02 -18.99
CA GLY A 205 -6.41 0.69 -20.06
C GLY A 205 -5.58 1.66 -20.91
N GLN A 206 -4.36 1.99 -20.49
CA GLN A 206 -3.50 2.99 -21.13
C GLN A 206 -2.02 2.67 -20.96
N GLY A 207 -1.18 3.32 -21.76
CA GLY A 207 0.28 3.29 -21.63
C GLY A 207 0.79 4.32 -20.62
N LEU A 208 2.08 4.24 -20.30
CA LEU A 208 2.73 5.18 -19.39
C LEU A 208 3.08 6.46 -20.15
N MET A 209 2.54 7.60 -19.72
CA MET A 209 2.69 8.90 -20.39
C MET A 209 3.93 9.64 -19.89
N GLY A 210 5.10 9.03 -20.09
CA GLY A 210 6.39 9.58 -19.72
C GLY A 210 6.65 9.72 -18.21
N ARG A 211 7.89 10.07 -17.86
CA ARG A 211 8.30 10.34 -16.47
C ARG A 211 7.71 11.66 -15.95
N CYS A 212 7.48 11.74 -14.64
CA CYS A 212 7.13 13.00 -13.98
C CYS A 212 8.38 13.92 -13.97
N PRO A 213 8.30 15.17 -14.49
CA PRO A 213 9.45 16.08 -14.52
C PRO A 213 9.93 16.53 -13.13
N LEU A 214 9.08 16.41 -12.11
CA LEU A 214 9.41 16.74 -10.71
C LEU A 214 10.01 15.56 -9.94
N ALA A 215 10.11 14.38 -10.55
CA ALA A 215 10.65 13.19 -9.90
C ALA A 215 12.13 13.01 -10.23
N ASP A 216 12.97 12.86 -9.21
CA ASP A 216 14.40 12.57 -9.38
C ASP A 216 14.63 11.20 -10.03
N SER A 217 13.76 10.22 -9.70
CA SER A 217 13.80 8.88 -10.27
C SER A 217 12.39 8.32 -10.49
N SER A 218 12.26 7.47 -11.50
CA SER A 218 11.03 6.72 -11.76
C SER A 218 11.41 5.40 -12.45
N THR A 219 11.19 4.31 -11.73
CA THR A 219 11.67 2.97 -12.11
C THR A 219 10.55 1.95 -12.00
N ILE A 220 10.55 0.97 -12.90
CA ILE A 220 9.62 -0.14 -12.91
C ILE A 220 10.42 -1.43 -12.74
N PHE A 221 9.97 -2.28 -11.83
CA PHE A 221 10.56 -3.59 -11.58
C PHE A 221 9.56 -4.68 -11.97
N VAL A 222 10.00 -5.66 -12.74
CA VAL A 222 9.21 -6.84 -13.11
C VAL A 222 9.92 -8.07 -12.54
N ASP A 223 9.22 -8.85 -11.71
CA ASP A 223 9.78 -10.08 -11.15
C ASP A 223 9.96 -11.13 -12.27
N THR A 224 11.18 -11.66 -12.37
CA THR A 224 11.59 -12.65 -13.36
C THR A 224 12.08 -13.96 -12.74
N THR A 225 11.90 -14.13 -11.43
CA THR A 225 12.28 -15.36 -10.70
C THR A 225 11.68 -16.62 -11.30
N SER A 226 10.39 -16.55 -11.62
CA SER A 226 9.63 -17.65 -12.19
C SER A 226 9.93 -17.90 -13.67
N ASN A 227 10.76 -17.07 -14.33
CA ASN A 227 11.00 -17.22 -15.77
C ASN A 227 11.70 -18.55 -16.13
N THR A 228 12.42 -19.14 -15.19
CA THR A 228 13.05 -20.47 -15.37
C THR A 228 12.03 -21.61 -15.39
N SER A 229 11.00 -21.55 -14.55
CA SER A 229 9.95 -22.57 -14.45
C SER A 229 8.76 -22.28 -15.37
N VAL A 230 8.52 -21.01 -15.63
CA VAL A 230 7.37 -20.46 -16.34
C VAL A 230 7.89 -19.40 -17.32
N PRO A 231 8.34 -19.80 -18.51
CA PRO A 231 9.02 -18.90 -19.43
C PRO A 231 8.07 -17.84 -20.01
N PHE A 232 8.51 -16.60 -19.97
CA PHE A 232 7.89 -15.46 -20.62
C PHE A 232 8.93 -14.49 -21.17
N GLN A 233 8.54 -13.72 -22.18
CA GLN A 233 9.38 -12.71 -22.80
C GLN A 233 8.83 -11.32 -22.52
N LEU A 234 9.71 -10.44 -22.06
CA LEU A 234 9.41 -9.03 -21.86
C LEU A 234 9.76 -8.20 -23.09
N ILE A 235 8.86 -7.29 -23.46
CA ILE A 235 9.02 -6.37 -24.58
C ILE A 235 8.64 -4.97 -24.11
N PRO A 236 9.52 -3.96 -24.21
CA PRO A 236 10.91 -4.03 -24.69
C PRO A 236 11.83 -4.80 -23.72
N SER A 237 13.07 -5.08 -24.14
CA SER A 237 14.10 -5.66 -23.26
C SER A 237 14.36 -4.75 -22.05
N PRO A 238 14.63 -5.32 -20.86
CA PRO A 238 14.97 -4.55 -19.66
C PRO A 238 16.21 -3.67 -19.84
N ASP A 239 16.28 -2.56 -19.10
CA ASP A 239 17.48 -1.72 -19.05
C ASP A 239 18.58 -2.40 -18.20
N ASP A 240 18.19 -3.12 -17.13
CA ASP A 240 19.11 -3.81 -16.21
C ASP A 240 18.40 -4.95 -15.46
N TYR A 241 19.14 -5.79 -14.73
CA TYR A 241 18.62 -6.82 -13.83
C TYR A 241 19.16 -6.63 -12.40
N VAL A 242 18.25 -6.64 -11.42
CA VAL A 242 18.59 -6.45 -10.00
C VAL A 242 18.14 -7.65 -9.18
N THR A 243 19.02 -8.16 -8.32
CA THR A 243 18.69 -9.22 -7.37
C THR A 243 18.39 -8.65 -5.99
N SER A 244 17.34 -9.16 -5.34
CA SER A 244 16.98 -8.83 -3.95
C SER A 244 16.92 -10.11 -3.14
N ILE A 245 17.45 -10.08 -1.92
CA ILE A 245 17.39 -11.21 -0.98
C ILE A 245 16.46 -10.82 0.16
N ARG A 246 15.33 -11.51 0.29
CA ARG A 246 14.36 -11.25 1.36
C ARG A 246 13.99 -12.57 2.04
N GLY A 247 14.24 -12.67 3.35
CA GLY A 247 13.87 -13.86 4.13
C GLY A 247 14.51 -15.16 3.62
N GLY A 248 15.72 -15.09 3.05
CA GLY A 248 16.42 -16.23 2.45
C GLY A 248 15.97 -16.59 1.03
N HIS A 249 14.93 -15.94 0.49
CA HIS A 249 14.53 -16.09 -0.91
C HIS A 249 15.27 -15.08 -1.77
N VAL A 250 15.85 -15.53 -2.89
CA VAL A 250 16.52 -14.69 -3.88
C VAL A 250 15.53 -14.39 -4.99
N SER A 251 15.24 -13.11 -5.20
CA SER A 251 14.36 -12.64 -6.27
C SER A 251 15.12 -11.80 -7.30
N THR A 252 14.94 -12.13 -8.59
CA THR A 252 15.55 -11.41 -9.71
C THR A 252 14.52 -10.54 -10.41
N PHE A 253 14.79 -9.25 -10.51
CA PHE A 253 13.90 -8.26 -11.11
C PHE A 253 14.52 -7.65 -12.37
N ALA A 254 13.74 -7.61 -13.45
CA ALA A 254 14.03 -6.77 -14.60
C ALA A 254 13.71 -5.31 -14.25
N LYS A 255 14.69 -4.43 -14.40
CA LYS A 255 14.59 -2.99 -14.13
C LYS A 255 14.39 -2.21 -15.42
N TYR A 256 13.45 -1.28 -15.39
CA TYR A 256 13.19 -0.32 -16.46
C TYR A 256 13.18 1.10 -15.88
N ASP A 257 13.96 1.98 -16.50
CA ASP A 257 13.94 3.42 -16.19
C ASP A 257 12.88 4.11 -17.05
N VAL A 258 11.96 4.82 -16.41
CA VAL A 258 10.84 5.47 -17.10
C VAL A 258 11.37 6.61 -17.97
N LYS A 259 11.13 6.50 -19.29
CA LYS A 259 11.56 7.47 -20.29
C LYS A 259 10.63 8.70 -20.31
N PRO A 260 11.05 9.86 -20.85
CA PRO A 260 10.21 11.06 -20.90
C PRO A 260 9.06 10.99 -21.92
N TYR A 261 9.07 10.02 -22.82
CA TYR A 261 8.04 9.78 -23.82
C TYR A 261 7.17 8.58 -23.45
N ALA A 262 6.07 8.39 -24.21
CA ALA A 262 5.15 7.29 -23.97
C ALA A 262 5.84 5.93 -24.10
N MET A 263 5.64 5.06 -23.11
CA MET A 263 6.19 3.70 -23.14
C MET A 263 5.16 2.67 -22.64
N SER A 264 5.31 1.43 -23.08
CA SER A 264 4.53 0.29 -22.61
C SER A 264 5.47 -0.90 -22.41
N ILE A 265 5.23 -1.65 -21.34
CA ILE A 265 5.90 -2.93 -21.10
C ILE A 265 4.85 -4.02 -21.25
N ASN A 266 5.23 -5.06 -21.98
CA ASN A 266 4.40 -6.20 -22.29
C ASN A 266 5.14 -7.48 -21.90
N SER A 267 4.39 -8.48 -21.43
CA SER A 267 4.88 -9.82 -21.19
C SER A 267 4.10 -10.82 -22.03
N ASN A 268 4.82 -11.62 -22.79
CA ASN A 268 4.29 -12.71 -23.61
C ASN A 268 4.75 -14.04 -23.03
N PHE A 269 3.80 -14.84 -22.57
CA PHE A 269 4.01 -16.18 -22.05
C PHE A 269 4.38 -17.15 -23.17
N ILE A 270 5.47 -17.91 -22.99
CA ILE A 270 6.00 -18.86 -23.98
C ILE A 270 5.80 -20.28 -23.43
N GLY A 271 4.57 -20.76 -23.32
CA GLY A 271 4.32 -22.12 -22.82
C GLY A 271 2.88 -22.56 -22.87
N LYS A 272 2.65 -23.87 -22.71
CA LYS A 272 1.30 -24.42 -22.48
C LYS A 272 0.79 -23.97 -21.12
N GLU A 273 -0.52 -23.78 -20.98
CA GLU A 273 -1.17 -23.33 -19.75
C GLU A 273 -1.05 -24.38 -18.63
N ASN A 274 0.12 -24.49 -18.01
CA ASN A 274 0.27 -25.28 -16.81
C ASN A 274 -0.38 -24.51 -15.65
N ILE A 275 -1.20 -25.21 -14.87
CA ILE A 275 -1.76 -24.73 -13.61
C ILE A 275 -0.59 -24.66 -12.62
N LEU A 276 -0.25 -23.45 -12.17
CA LEU A 276 0.77 -23.27 -11.17
C LEU A 276 0.23 -23.75 -9.82
N LEU A 277 0.91 -24.73 -9.22
CA LEU A 277 0.75 -25.00 -7.81
C LEU A 277 1.53 -23.91 -7.08
N ASN A 278 0.86 -22.84 -6.64
CA ASN A 278 1.51 -21.82 -5.82
C ASN A 278 1.94 -22.49 -4.51
N SER A 279 3.25 -22.52 -4.26
CA SER A 279 3.75 -22.88 -2.95
C SER A 279 3.38 -21.74 -2.00
N PRO A 280 2.63 -22.00 -0.92
CA PRO A 280 2.38 -20.98 0.09
C PRO A 280 3.72 -20.47 0.67
N PRO A 281 3.75 -19.22 1.17
CA PRO A 281 4.94 -18.70 1.83
C PRO A 281 5.28 -19.54 3.06
N SER A 282 6.57 -19.59 3.44
CA SER A 282 7.08 -20.46 4.50
C SER A 282 6.32 -20.34 5.84
N LEU A 283 5.77 -19.17 6.12
CA LEU A 283 4.88 -18.89 7.25
C LEU A 283 3.69 -18.07 6.76
N TYR A 284 2.49 -18.37 7.20
CA TYR A 284 1.40 -17.41 7.05
C TYR A 284 0.50 -17.46 8.28
N ALA A 285 -0.13 -16.33 8.55
CA ALA A 285 -1.06 -16.18 9.66
C ALA A 285 -2.38 -15.68 9.12
N ASN A 286 -3.45 -16.41 9.42
CA ASN A 286 -4.81 -15.96 9.14
C ASN A 286 -5.48 -15.61 10.46
N GLN A 287 -6.11 -14.44 10.50
CA GLN A 287 -6.95 -14.03 11.63
C GLN A 287 -8.41 -14.27 11.28
N TYR A 288 -9.10 -15.03 12.13
CA TYR A 288 -10.54 -15.22 12.04
C TYR A 288 -11.21 -14.51 13.21
N LEU A 289 -12.19 -13.65 12.89
CA LEU A 289 -13.09 -13.08 13.88
C LEU A 289 -14.28 -14.02 14.03
N THR A 290 -14.31 -14.77 15.12
CA THR A 290 -15.44 -15.61 15.51
C THR A 290 -16.20 -14.91 16.64
N GLY A 291 -17.41 -14.43 16.34
CA GLY A 291 -18.32 -13.86 17.34
C GLY A 291 -19.37 -12.94 16.71
N ILE A 292 -20.64 -13.14 17.08
CA ILE A 292 -21.75 -12.22 16.81
C ILE A 292 -22.07 -11.52 18.14
N GLY A 293 -22.06 -10.18 18.13
CA GLY A 293 -22.66 -9.38 19.22
C GLY A 293 -21.69 -8.50 20.01
N ARG A 294 -22.19 -7.31 20.35
CA ARG A 294 -21.53 -6.13 20.94
C ARG A 294 -20.71 -6.32 22.24
N CYS A 295 -20.56 -7.53 22.79
CA CYS A 295 -19.90 -7.72 24.09
C CYS A 295 -18.74 -8.73 24.13
N ARG A 296 -18.55 -9.64 23.17
CA ARG A 296 -17.38 -10.54 23.14
C ARG A 296 -17.02 -10.95 21.71
N SER A 297 -16.01 -10.30 21.13
CA SER A 297 -15.33 -10.81 19.93
C SER A 297 -14.11 -11.61 20.37
N SER A 298 -14.04 -12.88 19.97
CA SER A 298 -12.83 -13.70 20.14
C SER A 298 -12.00 -13.60 18.86
N LYS A 299 -10.75 -13.14 18.97
CA LYS A 299 -9.79 -13.11 17.86
C LYS A 299 -8.95 -14.38 17.91
N HIS A 300 -9.08 -15.25 16.93
CA HIS A 300 -8.20 -16.41 16.76
C HIS A 300 -7.18 -16.11 15.66
N SER A 301 -5.90 -16.07 16.02
CA SER A 301 -4.79 -15.96 15.08
C SER A 301 -4.14 -17.33 14.94
N MET A 302 -4.22 -17.93 13.75
CA MET A 302 -3.58 -19.22 13.48
C MET A 302 -2.35 -19.00 12.61
N VAL A 303 -1.17 -19.23 13.18
CA VAL A 303 0.10 -19.24 12.45
C VAL A 303 0.37 -20.67 11.99
N ARG A 304 0.55 -20.88 10.68
CA ARG A 304 0.84 -22.20 10.11
C ARG A 304 2.25 -22.20 9.52
N PRO A 305 3.17 -23.04 10.03
CA PRO A 305 4.40 -23.36 9.34
C PRO A 305 4.12 -24.29 8.16
N CYS A 306 4.73 -24.03 7.00
CA CYS A 306 4.71 -24.97 5.89
C CYS A 306 5.63 -26.16 6.18
N LEU A 307 5.04 -27.31 6.51
CA LEU A 307 5.74 -28.59 6.50
C LEU A 307 5.77 -29.12 5.05
N PRO A 308 6.91 -29.68 4.57
CA PRO A 308 6.97 -30.28 3.24
C PRO A 308 5.95 -31.44 3.14
N PRO A 309 5.39 -31.71 1.94
CA PRO A 309 4.45 -32.80 1.77
C PRO A 309 5.15 -34.13 2.07
N HIS A 310 4.91 -34.68 3.27
CA HIS A 310 5.18 -36.09 3.51
C HIS A 310 4.26 -36.89 2.59
N PHE A 311 4.82 -37.47 1.53
CA PHE A 311 4.21 -38.57 0.78
C PHE A 311 3.98 -39.73 1.77
N LYS A 312 2.81 -39.76 2.41
CA LYS A 312 2.30 -40.98 3.00
C LYS A 312 1.76 -41.83 1.85
N ASN A 313 2.61 -42.71 1.34
CA ASN A 313 2.17 -43.91 0.63
C ASN A 313 1.20 -44.65 1.55
N ARG A 314 -0.11 -44.52 1.30
CA ARG A 314 -1.09 -45.49 1.78
C ARG A 314 -0.96 -46.71 0.87
N ARG A 315 -0.41 -47.79 1.41
CA ARG A 315 -0.70 -49.15 0.94
C ARG A 315 -2.16 -49.47 1.23
#